data_AF-A0A915NW81-F1
#
_entry.id   AF-A0A915NW81-F1
#
_cell.length_a   1.000
_cell.length_b   1.000
_cell.length_c   1.000
_cell.angle_alpha   90.00
_cell.angle_beta   90.00
_cell.angle_gamma   90.00
#
_symmetry.space_group_name_H-M   'P 1'
#
loop_
_entity.id
_entity.type
_entity.pdbx_description
1 polymer ?
#
loop_
_entity_poly.entity_id
_entity_poly.type
_entity_poly.pdbx_seq_one_letter_code
_entity_poly.pdbx_strand_id
1 'polypeptide(L)' 'MFKKFDSGEDVIGSQQLKGSVQKSIRAKLIEQFPLIEEFIEQILPKKENFKLLKCKDHLELI' A
#
# COMPACT_ATOMS: atom_id res chain seq x y z
N MET A 1 13.00 -0.10 -10.26
CA MET A 1 11.91 0.90 -10.06
C MET A 1 12.38 2.14 -9.31
N PHE A 2 13.27 2.03 -8.29
CA PHE A 2 13.60 3.16 -7.39
C PHE A 2 15.07 3.63 -7.41
N LYS A 3 15.78 3.52 -8.55
CA LYS A 3 17.25 3.79 -8.61
C LYS A 3 17.63 5.24 -8.23
N LYS A 4 16.72 6.20 -8.40
CA LYS A 4 16.90 7.62 -8.07
C LYS A 4 15.67 8.20 -7.35
N PHE A 5 14.92 7.35 -6.64
CA PHE A 5 13.72 7.82 -5.94
C PHE A 5 14.12 8.63 -4.71
N ASP A 6 13.62 9.85 -4.62
CA ASP A 6 13.76 10.72 -3.46
C ASP A 6 12.37 11.01 -2.86
N SER A 7 12.18 10.70 -1.58
CA SER A 7 10.87 10.86 -0.92
C SER A 7 10.40 12.31 -0.80
N GLY A 8 11.30 13.28 -0.81
CA GLY A 8 10.97 14.72 -0.73
C GLY A 8 10.57 15.31 -2.08
N GLU A 9 11.12 14.78 -3.17
CA GLU A 9 10.84 15.29 -4.51
C GLU A 9 9.80 14.46 -5.27
N ASP A 10 9.77 13.15 -5.09
CA ASP A 10 9.00 12.23 -5.93
C ASP A 10 7.62 11.90 -5.37
N VAL A 11 7.36 12.18 -4.10
CA VAL A 11 6.01 12.06 -3.51
C VAL A 11 5.23 13.35 -3.78
N ILE A 12 4.21 13.24 -4.64
CA ILE A 12 3.36 14.36 -5.07
C ILE A 12 2.21 14.57 -4.09
N GLY A 13 1.77 13.51 -3.40
CA GLY A 13 0.71 13.63 -2.41
C GLY A 13 0.41 12.34 -1.67
N SER A 14 -0.46 12.45 -0.67
CA SER A 14 -0.93 11.31 0.11
C SER A 14 -2.45 11.30 0.22
N GLN A 15 -3.05 10.12 0.12
CA GLN A 15 -4.48 9.92 0.32
C GLN A 15 -4.72 8.81 1.35
N GLN A 16 -5.65 9.03 2.27
CA GLN A 16 -6.09 7.97 3.17
C GLN A 16 -7.06 7.02 2.44
N LEU A 17 -6.76 5.73 2.48
CA LEU A 17 -7.58 4.72 1.83
C LEU A 17 -8.84 4.41 2.64
N LYS A 18 -9.96 4.28 1.95
CA LYS A 18 -11.23 3.81 2.52
C LYS A 18 -11.12 2.32 2.87
N GLY A 19 -11.80 1.89 3.94
CA GLY A 19 -11.77 0.50 4.40
C GLY A 19 -12.17 -0.54 3.34
N SER A 20 -13.06 -0.20 2.41
CA SER A 20 -13.43 -1.09 1.29
C SER A 20 -12.25 -1.37 0.36
N VAL A 21 -11.43 -0.34 0.07
CA VAL A 21 -10.23 -0.46 -0.77
C VAL A 21 -9.16 -1.27 -0.03
N GLN A 22 -8.97 -1.00 1.27
CA GLN A 22 -8.04 -1.77 2.11
C GLN A 22 -8.38 -3.27 2.13
N LYS A 23 -9.68 -3.61 2.25
CA LYS A 23 -10.15 -5.01 2.19
C LYS A 23 -9.84 -5.66 0.84
N SER A 24 -10.03 -4.92 -0.26
CA SER A 24 -9.72 -5.42 -1.62
C SER A 24 -8.22 -5.67 -1.81
N ILE A 25 -7.35 -4.78 -1.31
CA ILE A 25 -5.90 -4.96 -1.39
C ILE A 25 -5.44 -6.23 -0.66
N ARG A 26 -5.96 -6.46 0.56
CA ARG A 26 -5.62 -7.68 1.32
C ARG A 26 -6.04 -8.96 0.59
N ALA A 27 -7.25 -8.97 0.02
CA ALA A 27 -7.73 -10.12 -0.73
C ALA A 27 -6.80 -10.43 -1.91
N LYS A 28 -6.36 -9.41 -2.65
CA LYS A 28 -5.39 -9.56 -3.75
C LYS A 28 -4.02 -10.04 -3.27
N LEU A 29 -3.54 -9.56 -2.12
CA LEU A 29 -2.26 -10.00 -1.56
C LEU A 29 -2.29 -11.47 -1.14
N ILE A 30 -3.39 -11.92 -0.52
CA ILE A 30 -3.57 -13.33 -0.15
C ILE A 30 -3.68 -14.21 -1.41
N GLU A 31 -4.38 -13.75 -2.44
CA GLU A 31 -4.50 -14.47 -3.72
C GLU A 31 -3.13 -14.63 -4.41
N GLN A 32 -2.31 -13.57 -4.42
CA GLN A 32 -0.97 -13.60 -5.05
C GLN A 32 0.09 -14.29 -4.20
N PHE A 33 -0.04 -14.20 -2.87
CA PHE A 33 0.90 -14.74 -1.90
C PHE A 33 0.15 -15.53 -0.81
N PRO A 34 -0.32 -16.76 -1.08
CA PRO A 34 -1.15 -17.50 -0.12
C PRO A 34 -0.51 -17.66 1.27
N LEU A 35 0.81 -17.79 1.34
CA LEU A 35 1.56 -17.91 2.59
C LEU A 35 1.58 -16.61 3.43
N ILE A 36 1.19 -15.46 2.85
CA ILE A 36 1.13 -14.19 3.58
C ILE A 36 -0.07 -14.14 4.52
N GLU A 37 -1.09 -14.98 4.32
CA GLU A 37 -2.35 -14.91 5.06
C GLU A 37 -2.14 -14.96 6.59
N GLU A 38 -1.20 -15.79 7.05
CA GLU A 38 -0.87 -15.92 8.48
C GLU A 38 -0.21 -14.67 9.07
N PHE A 39 0.42 -13.84 8.21
CA PHE A 39 1.18 -12.66 8.62
C PHE A 39 0.50 -11.34 8.23
N ILE A 40 -0.57 -11.40 7.42
CA ILE A 40 -1.18 -10.20 6.83
C ILE A 40 -1.72 -9.23 7.88
N GLU A 41 -2.19 -9.73 9.03
CA GLU A 41 -2.70 -8.88 10.11
C GLU A 41 -1.58 -8.19 10.89
N GLN A 42 -0.36 -8.75 10.88
CA GLN A 42 0.82 -8.14 11.48
C GLN A 42 1.42 -7.06 10.57
N ILE A 43 1.41 -7.28 9.26
CA ILE A 43 1.95 -6.36 8.25
C ILE A 43 0.95 -5.24 7.95
N LEU A 44 -0.33 -5.58 7.84
CA LEU A 44 -1.42 -4.69 7.52
C LEU A 44 -2.54 -4.90 8.57
N PRO A 45 -2.57 -4.14 9.69
CA PRO A 45 -3.58 -4.28 10.73
C PRO A 45 -4.94 -3.69 10.35
N LYS A 46 -6.07 -4.31 10.72
CA LYS A 46 -7.43 -3.86 10.30
C LYS A 46 -7.84 -2.50 10.87
N LYS A 47 -7.23 -2.12 11.99
CA LYS A 47 -7.58 -0.90 12.72
C LYS A 47 -6.79 0.33 12.25
N GLU A 48 -5.77 0.14 11.42
CA GLU A 48 -4.94 1.24 10.95
C GLU A 48 -5.43 1.82 9.63
N ASN A 49 -5.32 3.14 9.52
CA ASN A 49 -5.66 3.87 8.32
C ASN A 49 -4.48 3.84 7.33
N PHE A 50 -4.64 3.11 6.23
CA PHE A 50 -3.60 3.04 5.20
C PHE A 50 -3.50 4.36 4.46
N LYS A 51 -2.27 4.80 4.18
CA LYS A 51 -1.97 5.97 3.35
C LYS A 51 -1.41 5.51 2.02
N LEU A 52 -2.07 5.91 0.94
CA LEU A 52 -1.58 5.80 -0.42
C LEU A 52 -0.72 7.02 -0.73
N LEU A 53 0.57 6.82 -0.98
CA LEU A 53 1.45 7.86 -1.50
C LEU A 53 1.40 7.86 -3.03
N LYS A 54 1.03 9.00 -3.60
CA LYS A 54 1.08 9.24 -5.03
C LYS A 54 2.44 9.79 -5.38
N CYS A 55 3.16 9.07 -6.22
CA CYS A 55 4.49 9.46 -6.66
C CYS A 55 4.48 9.92 -8.12
N LYS A 56 5.59 10.49 -8.59
CA LYS A 56 5.84 10.72 -10.01
C LYS A 56 5.75 9.40 -10.81
N ASP A 57 5.55 9.54 -12.12
CA ASP A 57 5.45 8.41 -13.06
C ASP A 57 4.28 7.45 -12.78
N HIS A 58 3.19 7.96 -12.20
CA HIS A 58 1.98 7.19 -11.86
C HIS A 58 2.25 6.01 -10.91
N LEU A 59 3.31 6.11 -10.09
CA LEU A 59 3.61 5.14 -9.06
C LEU A 59 2.76 5.40 -7.81
N GLU A 60 2.27 4.31 -7.22
CA GLU A 60 1.49 4.33 -5.99
C GLU A 60 2.16 3.44 -4.95
N LEU A 61 2.37 3.97 -3.74
CA LEU A 61 2.94 3.24 -2.60
C LEU A 61 1.90 3.15 -1.48
N ILE A 62 1.78 1.98 -0.86
CA ILE A 62 0.81 1.67 0.21
C ILE A 62 1.57 1.16 1.42
#